data_AF-A0A0M0F7Z2-F1
#
_entry.id   AF-A0A0M0F7Z2-F1
#
_cell.length_a   1.000
_cell.length_b   1.000
_cell.length_c   1.000
_cell.angle_alpha   90.00
_cell.angle_beta   90.00
_cell.angle_gamma   90.00
#
_symmetry.space_group_name_H-M   'P 1'
#
loop_
_entity.id
_entity.type
_entity.pdbx_description
1 polymer ?
#
loop_
_entity_poly.entity_id
_entity_poly.type
_entity_poly.pdbx_seq_one_letter_code
_entity_poly.pdbx_strand_id
1 'polypeptide(L)'
;MPDQTLTHLAMLLDRSGSMQTIKQATEQGFDLFLAEQRDAPGRCTVTLAQFDNEYEEVYTDLDVREVPPLDLRPRGMTALLDSIGRLVQTTALRIAQLPEDQRPGAVIVGIMTDGLENASKEYTHAAIKALVTEREEQFGWTFLYMGANQDAIEVGASLGVKRERSLTYDTANVDQAYAATSRSMAGMRTAMAAGAPPAAARDQHAVYTEADRAAAGGPGPTRRPRAAAPWAGSAPIPPVRASRGTKDDPFDETALLQHLRSVLASGSPTLADVGTYGGRAVVWATVRGVPVYLNADTKRGALQQLVDAAADGPLPWNVIANRTGQLNKVTFRSGRRVRGFYCYTSEVQPAAGPLGGVPAAR
;
A
#
# COMPACT_ATOMS: atom_id res chain seq x y z
N MET A 1 -7.86 -19.01 -17.42
CA MET A 1 -6.55 -18.33 -17.58
C MET A 1 -6.81 -16.85 -17.86
N PRO A 2 -6.02 -15.92 -17.30
CA PRO A 2 -6.09 -14.49 -17.59
C PRO A 2 -6.00 -14.17 -19.08
N ASP A 3 -6.65 -13.09 -19.51
CA ASP A 3 -6.56 -12.58 -20.88
C ASP A 3 -5.15 -12.03 -21.11
N GLN A 4 -4.31 -12.84 -21.77
CA GLN A 4 -2.91 -12.51 -22.06
C GLN A 4 -2.75 -11.31 -22.99
N THR A 5 -3.81 -10.91 -23.70
CA THR A 5 -3.80 -9.75 -24.59
C THR A 5 -4.27 -8.48 -23.91
N LEU A 6 -4.79 -8.56 -22.67
CA LEU A 6 -5.25 -7.43 -21.88
C LEU A 6 -4.16 -6.96 -20.90
N THR A 7 -3.78 -5.70 -21.03
CA THR A 7 -2.96 -4.99 -20.06
C THR A 7 -3.79 -3.98 -19.28
N HIS A 8 -3.63 -3.93 -17.97
CA HIS A 8 -4.18 -2.87 -17.13
C HIS A 8 -3.10 -1.85 -16.77
N LEU A 9 -3.33 -0.58 -17.07
CA LEU A 9 -2.48 0.54 -16.67
C LEU A 9 -3.09 1.23 -15.45
N ALA A 10 -2.42 1.13 -14.30
CA ALA A 10 -2.79 1.85 -13.09
C ALA A 10 -1.89 3.07 -12.93
N MET A 11 -2.39 4.25 -13.28
CA MET A 11 -1.65 5.50 -13.27
C MET A 11 -1.92 6.26 -11.97
N LEU A 12 -0.87 6.56 -11.23
CA LEU A 12 -0.89 7.43 -10.06
C LEU A 12 -0.22 8.75 -10.41
N LEU A 13 -1.01 9.82 -10.40
CA LEU A 13 -0.57 11.15 -10.80
C LEU A 13 -0.65 12.13 -9.63
N ASP A 14 0.47 12.72 -9.29
CA ASP A 14 0.54 13.82 -8.34
C ASP A 14 -0.21 15.04 -8.89
N ARG A 15 -1.02 15.65 -8.03
CA ARG A 15 -1.68 16.94 -8.23
C ARG A 15 -1.46 17.86 -7.03
N SER A 16 -0.37 17.68 -6.30
CA SER A 16 0.03 18.56 -5.21
C SER A 16 0.29 19.98 -5.71
N GLY A 17 0.37 20.96 -4.81
CA GLY A 17 0.56 22.36 -5.20
C GLY A 17 1.82 22.64 -6.04
N SER A 18 2.87 21.81 -5.93
CA SER A 18 4.09 21.94 -6.74
C SER A 18 3.84 21.75 -8.23
N MET A 19 2.88 20.88 -8.58
CA MET A 19 2.51 20.58 -9.97
C MET A 19 1.98 21.81 -10.73
N GLN A 20 1.66 22.91 -10.05
CA GLN A 20 1.16 24.13 -10.68
C GLN A 20 2.11 24.69 -11.74
N THR A 21 3.42 24.55 -11.57
CA THR A 21 4.43 25.06 -12.50
C THR A 21 4.54 24.21 -13.77
N ILE A 22 4.28 22.90 -13.66
CA ILE A 22 4.38 21.94 -14.76
C ILE A 22 3.03 21.48 -15.31
N LYS A 23 1.91 21.99 -14.78
CA LYS A 23 0.54 21.59 -15.13
C LYS A 23 0.33 21.40 -16.64
N GLN A 24 0.63 22.44 -17.43
CA GLN A 24 0.40 22.42 -18.86
C GLN A 24 1.26 21.38 -19.58
N ALA A 25 2.53 21.24 -19.18
CA ALA A 25 3.42 20.24 -19.74
C ALA A 25 2.99 18.82 -19.35
N THR A 26 2.48 18.63 -18.13
CA THR A 26 1.91 17.37 -17.66
C THR A 26 0.67 16.97 -18.45
N GLU A 27 -0.27 17.88 -18.68
CA GLU A 27 -1.48 17.61 -19.47
C GLU A 27 -1.13 17.24 -20.92
N GLN A 28 -0.22 17.98 -21.55
CA GLN A 28 0.24 17.68 -22.91
C GLN A 28 0.99 16.36 -23.00
N GLY A 29 1.88 16.09 -22.03
CA GLY A 29 2.62 14.83 -21.95
C GLY A 29 1.70 13.64 -21.76
N PHE A 30 0.66 13.78 -20.92
CA PHE A 30 -0.35 12.75 -20.72
C PHE A 30 -1.18 12.49 -21.98
N ASP A 31 -1.56 13.53 -22.72
CA ASP A 31 -2.30 13.37 -23.99
C ASP A 31 -1.48 12.62 -25.04
N LEU A 32 -0.18 12.96 -25.18
CA LEU A 32 0.74 12.24 -26.06
C LEU A 32 0.93 10.78 -25.62
N PHE A 33 1.12 10.55 -24.33
CA PHE A 33 1.17 9.21 -23.74
C PHE A 33 -0.07 8.40 -24.12
N LEU A 34 -1.27 8.95 -23.92
CA LEU A 34 -2.52 8.26 -24.26
C LEU A 34 -2.63 7.96 -25.75
N ALA A 35 -2.22 8.88 -26.63
CA ALA A 35 -2.22 8.66 -28.07
C ALA A 35 -1.37 7.42 -28.44
N GLU A 36 -0.14 7.35 -27.94
CA GLU A 36 0.73 6.19 -28.16
C GLU A 36 0.15 4.90 -27.54
N GLN A 37 -0.45 4.99 -26.34
CA GLN A 37 -1.09 3.84 -25.71
C GLN A 37 -2.33 3.36 -26.48
N ARG A 38 -3.07 4.23 -27.17
CA ARG A 38 -4.21 3.82 -28.01
C ARG A 38 -3.77 3.05 -29.26
N ASP A 39 -2.62 3.43 -29.82
CA ASP A 39 -2.07 2.84 -31.04
C ASP A 39 -1.31 1.52 -30.77
N ALA A 40 -0.83 1.30 -29.54
CA ALA A 40 -0.16 0.07 -29.16
C ALA A 40 -1.11 -1.14 -29.23
N PRO A 41 -0.65 -2.30 -29.75
CA PRO A 41 -1.48 -3.48 -29.92
C PRO A 41 -1.90 -4.10 -28.58
N GLY A 42 -2.90 -4.97 -28.64
CA GLY A 42 -3.53 -5.58 -27.46
C GLY A 42 -4.66 -4.73 -26.87
N ARG A 43 -5.42 -5.33 -25.96
CA ARG A 43 -6.45 -4.62 -25.18
C ARG A 43 -5.79 -3.87 -24.03
N CYS A 44 -6.32 -2.70 -23.70
CA CYS A 44 -5.77 -1.88 -22.63
C CYS A 44 -6.87 -1.17 -21.87
N THR A 45 -6.90 -1.35 -20.56
CA THR A 45 -7.72 -0.56 -19.65
C THR A 45 -6.84 0.33 -18.79
N VAL A 46 -7.35 1.48 -18.40
CA VAL A 46 -6.64 2.49 -17.62
C VAL A 46 -7.45 2.87 -16.40
N THR A 47 -6.80 2.85 -15.24
CA THR A 47 -7.26 3.53 -14.04
C THR A 47 -6.35 4.73 -13.82
N LEU A 48 -6.92 5.92 -13.65
CA LEU A 48 -6.17 7.11 -13.24
C LEU A 48 -6.62 7.51 -11.84
N ALA A 49 -5.68 7.50 -10.91
CA ALA A 49 -5.82 8.14 -9.63
C ALA A 49 -4.97 9.41 -9.59
N GLN A 50 -5.61 10.53 -9.24
CA GLN A 50 -4.94 11.77 -8.90
C GLN A 50 -4.81 11.87 -7.38
N PHE A 51 -3.68 12.37 -6.89
CA PHE A 51 -3.47 12.52 -5.46
C PHE A 51 -2.77 13.82 -5.07
N ASP A 52 -3.15 14.32 -3.90
CA ASP A 52 -2.43 15.34 -3.15
C ASP A 52 -2.28 14.81 -1.70
N ASN A 53 -2.83 15.48 -0.69
CA ASN A 53 -3.09 14.90 0.63
C ASN A 53 -4.45 14.17 0.69
N GLU A 54 -5.17 14.13 -0.42
CA GLU A 54 -6.38 13.37 -0.70
C GLU A 54 -6.14 12.48 -1.93
N TYR A 55 -6.85 11.37 -2.00
CA TYR A 55 -6.79 10.42 -3.11
C TYR A 55 -8.12 10.38 -3.85
N GLU A 56 -8.08 10.49 -5.17
CA GLU A 56 -9.25 10.47 -6.03
C GLU A 56 -9.00 9.60 -7.27
N GLU A 57 -9.89 8.66 -7.53
CA GLU A 57 -9.92 7.94 -8.80
C GLU A 57 -10.76 8.73 -9.79
N VAL A 58 -10.11 9.29 -10.81
CA VAL A 58 -10.77 10.08 -11.86
C VAL A 58 -11.62 9.16 -12.72
N TYR A 59 -11.07 7.98 -13.05
CA TYR A 59 -11.75 6.90 -13.73
C TYR A 59 -11.05 5.58 -13.42
N THR A 60 -11.77 4.47 -13.55
CA THR A 60 -11.31 3.12 -13.22
C THR A 60 -11.67 2.16 -14.34
N ASP A 61 -10.73 1.30 -14.73
CA ASP A 61 -10.91 0.22 -15.73
C ASP A 61 -11.47 0.68 -17.09
N LEU A 62 -11.24 1.94 -17.47
CA LEU A 62 -11.73 2.52 -18.70
C LEU A 62 -10.90 2.05 -19.90
N ASP A 63 -11.52 1.73 -21.05
CA ASP A 63 -10.76 1.42 -22.27
C ASP A 63 -9.89 2.62 -22.64
N VAL A 64 -8.61 2.38 -22.97
CA VAL A 64 -7.64 3.43 -23.31
C VAL A 64 -8.13 4.37 -24.43
N ARG A 65 -9.01 3.87 -25.31
CA ARG A 65 -9.62 4.64 -26.42
C ARG A 65 -10.68 5.62 -25.96
N GLU A 66 -11.26 5.39 -24.79
CA GLU A 66 -12.33 6.20 -24.20
C GLU A 66 -11.79 7.17 -23.14
N VAL A 67 -10.52 7.06 -22.77
CA VAL A 67 -9.89 7.94 -21.78
C VAL A 67 -9.97 9.41 -22.22
N PRO A 68 -10.56 10.32 -21.42
CA PRO A 68 -10.61 11.74 -21.74
C PRO A 68 -9.23 12.41 -21.55
N PRO A 69 -9.03 13.62 -22.12
CA PRO A 69 -7.88 14.45 -21.78
C PRO A 69 -7.77 14.70 -20.27
N LEU A 70 -6.55 14.87 -19.79
CA LEU A 70 -6.29 15.13 -18.37
C LEU A 70 -6.81 16.51 -17.96
N ASP A 71 -7.64 16.57 -16.91
CA ASP A 71 -7.93 17.79 -16.15
C ASP A 71 -7.15 17.74 -14.84
N LEU A 72 -5.99 18.41 -14.84
CA LEU A 72 -5.11 18.47 -13.66
C LEU A 72 -5.46 19.70 -12.83
N ARG A 73 -5.74 19.52 -11.54
CA ARG A 73 -6.05 20.64 -10.62
C ARG A 73 -5.09 20.64 -9.43
N PRO A 74 -3.89 21.24 -9.57
CA PRO A 74 -2.88 21.26 -8.53
C PRO A 74 -3.38 21.92 -7.23
N ARG A 75 -3.18 21.26 -6.09
CA ARG A 75 -3.59 21.73 -4.76
C ARG A 75 -2.93 20.91 -3.65
N GLY A 76 -2.93 21.43 -2.42
CA GLY A 76 -2.58 20.61 -1.24
C GLY A 76 -1.13 20.13 -1.19
N MET A 77 -0.91 19.09 -0.40
CA MET A 77 0.40 18.50 -0.09
C MET A 77 0.57 17.14 -0.78
N THR A 78 1.63 16.36 -0.51
CA THR A 78 1.94 15.12 -1.24
C THR A 78 1.89 13.92 -0.29
N ALA A 79 0.82 13.12 -0.35
CA ALA A 79 0.66 11.84 0.36
C ALA A 79 0.92 10.65 -0.58
N LEU A 80 2.16 10.57 -1.08
CA LEU A 80 2.61 9.59 -2.06
C LEU A 80 2.48 8.14 -1.56
N LEU A 81 2.97 7.84 -0.35
CA LEU A 81 2.95 6.47 0.18
C LEU A 81 1.53 5.95 0.35
N ASP A 82 0.65 6.75 0.96
CA ASP A 82 -0.74 6.37 1.16
C ASP A 82 -1.46 6.15 -0.19
N SER A 83 -1.17 7.00 -1.16
CA SER A 83 -1.76 6.92 -2.49
C SER A 83 -1.27 5.70 -3.28
N ILE A 84 0.00 5.33 -3.18
CA ILE A 84 0.53 4.07 -3.75
C ILE A 84 -0.15 2.88 -3.09
N GLY A 85 -0.19 2.85 -1.74
CA GLY A 85 -0.80 1.77 -0.99
C GLY A 85 -2.28 1.57 -1.35
N ARG A 86 -3.01 2.67 -1.52
CA ARG A 86 -4.42 2.64 -1.91
C ARG A 86 -4.63 2.20 -3.34
N LEU A 87 -3.89 2.75 -4.31
CA LEU A 87 -4.01 2.35 -5.72
C LEU A 87 -3.71 0.86 -5.90
N VAL A 88 -2.61 0.37 -5.33
CA VAL A 88 -2.21 -1.03 -5.49
C VAL A 88 -3.24 -1.99 -4.90
N GLN A 89 -3.77 -1.70 -3.71
CA GLN A 89 -4.77 -2.57 -3.08
C GLN A 89 -6.12 -2.52 -3.79
N THR A 90 -6.59 -1.33 -4.16
CA THR A 90 -7.88 -1.19 -4.86
C THR A 90 -7.85 -1.88 -6.23
N THR A 91 -6.77 -1.70 -7.00
CA THR A 91 -6.55 -2.42 -8.26
C THR A 91 -6.48 -3.93 -8.05
N ALA A 92 -5.75 -4.42 -7.03
CA ALA A 92 -5.66 -5.85 -6.74
C ALA A 92 -7.03 -6.44 -6.37
N LEU A 93 -7.84 -5.72 -5.59
CA LEU A 93 -9.19 -6.14 -5.22
C LEU A 93 -10.11 -6.22 -6.44
N ARG A 94 -10.07 -5.22 -7.34
CA ARG A 94 -10.86 -5.24 -8.58
C ARG A 94 -10.52 -6.43 -9.46
N ILE A 95 -9.22 -6.65 -9.70
CA ILE A 95 -8.75 -7.79 -10.50
C ILE A 95 -9.17 -9.12 -9.87
N ALA A 96 -9.09 -9.25 -8.55
CA ALA A 96 -9.52 -10.47 -7.87
C ALA A 96 -11.01 -10.78 -8.03
N GLN A 97 -11.85 -9.73 -8.17
CA GLN A 97 -13.30 -9.85 -8.37
C GLN A 97 -13.68 -10.20 -9.82
N LEU A 98 -12.78 -10.01 -10.79
CA LEU A 98 -13.03 -10.38 -12.17
C LEU A 98 -13.01 -11.92 -12.35
N PRO A 99 -13.87 -12.46 -13.24
CA PRO A 99 -13.72 -13.81 -13.76
C PRO A 99 -12.30 -14.04 -14.28
N GLU A 100 -11.77 -15.26 -14.10
CA GLU A 100 -10.36 -15.53 -14.38
C GLU A 100 -9.98 -15.22 -15.83
N ASP A 101 -10.87 -15.47 -16.79
CA ASP A 101 -10.74 -15.17 -18.22
C ASP A 101 -10.84 -13.69 -18.59
N GLN A 102 -11.28 -12.85 -17.65
CA GLN A 102 -11.37 -11.39 -17.82
C GLN A 102 -10.27 -10.64 -17.07
N ARG A 103 -9.47 -11.32 -16.25
CA ARG A 103 -8.34 -10.71 -15.55
C ARG A 103 -7.27 -10.29 -16.57
N PRO A 104 -6.63 -9.12 -16.38
CA PRO A 104 -5.54 -8.71 -17.23
C PRO A 104 -4.36 -9.68 -17.11
N GLY A 105 -3.75 -10.03 -18.24
CA GLY A 105 -2.51 -10.80 -18.28
C GLY A 105 -1.31 -10.02 -17.73
N ALA A 106 -1.40 -8.69 -17.70
CA ALA A 106 -0.39 -7.83 -17.12
C ALA A 106 -0.96 -6.58 -16.46
N VAL A 107 -0.33 -6.17 -15.36
CA VAL A 107 -0.62 -4.91 -14.66
C VAL A 107 0.64 -4.06 -14.64
N ILE A 108 0.55 -2.85 -15.15
CA ILE A 108 1.63 -1.87 -15.14
C ILE A 108 1.17 -0.67 -14.31
N VAL A 109 1.93 -0.35 -13.28
CA VAL A 109 1.68 0.78 -12.38
C VAL A 109 2.66 1.90 -12.72
N GLY A 110 2.16 3.04 -13.18
CA GLY A 110 2.95 4.23 -13.43
C GLY A 110 2.75 5.24 -12.30
N ILE A 111 3.83 5.63 -11.62
CA ILE A 111 3.80 6.62 -10.53
C ILE A 111 4.54 7.86 -11.00
N MET A 112 3.84 9.00 -11.07
CA MET A 112 4.45 10.28 -11.42
C MET A 112 4.21 11.32 -10.33
N THR A 113 5.29 11.98 -9.92
CA THR A 113 5.26 13.03 -8.89
C THR A 113 6.37 14.05 -9.12
N ASP A 114 6.10 15.32 -8.80
CA ASP A 114 7.13 16.35 -8.65
C ASP A 114 7.38 16.72 -7.18
N GLY A 115 6.47 16.34 -6.29
CA GLY A 115 6.53 16.59 -4.86
C GLY A 115 7.42 15.61 -4.09
N LEU A 116 7.81 16.04 -2.90
CA LEU A 116 8.41 15.17 -1.89
C LEU A 116 7.31 14.64 -0.97
N GLU A 117 7.37 13.36 -0.62
CA GLU A 117 6.47 12.78 0.40
C GLU A 117 6.50 13.59 1.70
N ASN A 118 5.35 14.12 2.11
CA ASN A 118 5.24 15.00 3.28
C ASN A 118 3.88 14.93 4.00
N ALA A 119 2.93 14.10 3.55
CA ALA A 119 1.56 14.09 4.07
C ALA A 119 0.97 12.70 4.34
N SER A 120 1.66 11.61 3.98
CA SER A 120 1.21 10.23 4.23
C SER A 120 1.19 9.90 5.73
N LYS A 121 0.22 9.07 6.14
CA LYS A 121 -0.09 8.72 7.53
C LYS A 121 -0.37 7.25 7.75
N GLU A 122 -0.67 6.49 6.69
CA GLU A 122 -1.08 5.08 6.75
C GLU A 122 0.07 4.15 6.40
N TYR A 123 0.85 4.51 5.38
CA TYR A 123 1.94 3.70 4.86
C TYR A 123 3.31 4.31 5.14
N THR A 124 4.27 3.44 5.44
CA THR A 124 5.69 3.79 5.52
C THR A 124 6.39 3.34 4.23
N HIS A 125 7.57 3.92 3.94
CA HIS A 125 8.41 3.47 2.81
C HIS A 125 8.67 1.96 2.86
N ALA A 126 8.96 1.40 4.03
CA ALA A 126 9.19 -0.04 4.19
C ALA A 126 7.94 -0.88 3.85
N ALA A 127 6.75 -0.40 4.25
CA ALA A 127 5.49 -1.06 3.92
C ALA A 127 5.19 -1.02 2.42
N ILE A 128 5.40 0.14 1.78
CA ILE A 128 5.23 0.27 0.32
C ILE A 128 6.24 -0.58 -0.44
N LYS A 129 7.49 -0.60 -0.01
CA LYS A 129 8.51 -1.47 -0.58
C LYS A 129 8.11 -2.95 -0.54
N ALA A 130 7.66 -3.42 0.61
CA ALA A 130 7.20 -4.79 0.75
C ALA A 130 6.01 -5.09 -0.18
N LEU A 131 5.04 -4.17 -0.26
CA LEU A 131 3.86 -4.29 -1.12
C LEU A 131 4.24 -4.34 -2.62
N VAL A 132 5.12 -3.44 -3.06
CA VAL A 132 5.60 -3.38 -4.45
C VAL A 132 6.36 -4.66 -4.80
N THR A 133 7.26 -5.12 -3.92
CA THR A 133 8.01 -6.37 -4.11
C THR A 133 7.08 -7.57 -4.20
N GLU A 134 6.10 -7.70 -3.29
CA GLU A 134 5.12 -8.79 -3.32
C GLU A 134 4.34 -8.82 -4.64
N ARG A 135 3.85 -7.67 -5.12
CA ARG A 135 3.09 -7.59 -6.38
C ARG A 135 3.95 -7.88 -7.59
N GLU A 136 5.20 -7.44 -7.60
CA GLU A 136 6.14 -7.72 -8.68
C GLU A 136 6.51 -9.21 -8.76
N GLU A 137 6.82 -9.84 -7.62
CA GLU A 137 7.34 -11.22 -7.56
C GLU A 137 6.23 -12.27 -7.64
N GLN A 138 5.10 -12.06 -6.97
CA GLN A 138 4.04 -13.07 -6.89
C GLN A 138 2.97 -12.90 -7.97
N PHE A 139 2.72 -11.68 -8.43
CA PHE A 139 1.64 -11.37 -9.36
C PHE A 139 2.15 -10.84 -10.71
N GLY A 140 3.46 -10.70 -10.89
CA GLY A 140 4.06 -10.24 -12.14
C GLY A 140 3.77 -8.79 -12.48
N TRP A 141 3.36 -7.97 -11.50
CA TRP A 141 3.10 -6.55 -11.74
C TRP A 141 4.40 -5.83 -12.12
N THR A 142 4.27 -4.72 -12.83
CA THR A 142 5.41 -3.88 -13.20
C THR A 142 5.20 -2.49 -12.65
N PHE A 143 6.22 -1.94 -11.99
CA PHE A 143 6.17 -0.59 -11.43
C PHE A 143 7.18 0.30 -12.14
N LEU A 144 6.71 1.46 -12.59
CA LEU A 144 7.52 2.53 -13.18
C LEU A 144 7.37 3.77 -12.32
N TYR A 145 8.49 4.37 -11.92
CA TYR A 145 8.52 5.58 -11.10
C TYR A 145 9.14 6.75 -11.87
N MET A 146 8.49 7.90 -11.83
CA MET A 146 8.94 9.15 -12.44
C MET A 146 8.90 10.26 -11.39
N GLY A 147 10.05 10.83 -11.05
CA GLY A 147 10.16 11.91 -10.08
C GLY A 147 10.88 13.12 -10.64
N ALA A 148 10.37 14.34 -10.38
CA ALA A 148 11.06 15.58 -10.76
C ALA A 148 12.29 15.91 -9.89
N ASN A 149 12.51 15.14 -8.81
CA ASN A 149 13.54 15.38 -7.80
C ASN A 149 14.87 14.72 -8.17
N GLN A 150 16.00 15.36 -7.81
CA GLN A 150 17.35 14.83 -8.09
C GLN A 150 17.58 13.40 -7.55
N ASP A 151 16.83 13.01 -6.52
CA ASP A 151 16.92 11.70 -5.87
C ASP A 151 15.82 10.71 -6.30
N ALA A 152 15.11 10.95 -7.42
CA ALA A 152 13.97 10.10 -7.82
C ALA A 152 14.33 8.61 -7.96
N ILE A 153 15.57 8.28 -8.33
CA ILE A 153 16.04 6.89 -8.37
C ILE A 153 16.16 6.30 -6.95
N GLU A 154 16.65 7.08 -5.98
CA GLU A 154 16.77 6.63 -4.59
C GLU A 154 15.39 6.51 -3.94
N VAL A 155 14.49 7.46 -4.20
CA VAL A 155 13.09 7.38 -3.79
C VAL A 155 12.45 6.14 -4.40
N GLY A 156 12.56 5.92 -5.71
CA GLY A 156 12.06 4.71 -6.39
C GLY A 156 12.59 3.43 -5.75
N ALA A 157 13.89 3.35 -5.46
CA ALA A 157 14.50 2.21 -4.78
C ALA A 157 13.99 2.01 -3.34
N SER A 158 13.66 3.10 -2.63
CA SER A 158 13.04 3.05 -1.31
C SER A 158 11.60 2.56 -1.35
N LEU A 159 10.90 2.75 -2.48
CA LEU A 159 9.56 2.24 -2.77
C LEU A 159 9.57 0.80 -3.33
N GLY A 160 10.75 0.23 -3.61
CA GLY A 160 10.87 -1.11 -4.19
C GLY A 160 10.94 -1.15 -5.72
N VAL A 161 10.94 0.00 -6.39
CA VAL A 161 11.11 0.10 -7.84
C VAL A 161 12.59 0.04 -8.20
N LYS A 162 12.97 -0.82 -9.14
CA LYS A 162 14.37 -0.95 -9.58
C LYS A 162 14.87 0.34 -10.24
N ARG A 163 16.18 0.56 -10.22
CA ARG A 163 16.83 1.76 -10.79
C ARG A 163 16.49 1.92 -12.27
N GLU A 164 16.59 0.84 -13.04
CA GLU A 164 16.24 0.79 -14.46
C GLU A 164 14.79 1.21 -14.74
N ARG A 165 13.90 1.10 -13.76
CA ARG A 165 12.47 1.48 -13.81
C ARG A 165 12.13 2.79 -13.09
N SER A 166 13.14 3.53 -12.68
CA SER A 166 12.99 4.85 -12.06
C SER A 166 13.62 5.92 -12.96
N LEU A 167 12.87 6.97 -13.27
CA LEU A 167 13.32 8.10 -14.08
C LEU A 167 13.31 9.38 -13.24
N THR A 168 14.44 10.07 -13.22
CA THR A 168 14.51 11.47 -12.77
C THR A 168 14.26 12.35 -13.98
N TYR A 169 13.38 13.33 -13.86
CA TYR A 169 13.16 14.33 -14.90
C TYR A 169 13.31 15.75 -14.33
N ASP A 170 13.68 16.69 -15.19
CA ASP A 170 13.58 18.12 -14.91
C ASP A 170 12.18 18.61 -15.29
N THR A 171 11.61 19.51 -14.50
CA THR A 171 10.34 20.20 -14.79
C THR A 171 10.25 20.82 -16.18
N ALA A 172 11.38 21.17 -16.80
CA ALA A 172 11.46 21.67 -18.17
C ALA A 172 11.31 20.57 -19.25
N ASN A 173 11.47 19.29 -18.88
CA ASN A 173 11.51 18.14 -19.79
C ASN A 173 10.44 17.08 -19.44
N VAL A 174 9.30 17.52 -18.91
CA VAL A 174 8.17 16.65 -18.54
C VAL A 174 7.66 15.84 -19.73
N ASP A 175 7.65 16.45 -20.92
CA ASP A 175 7.32 15.81 -22.20
C ASP A 175 8.24 14.61 -22.49
N GLN A 176 9.55 14.76 -22.27
CA GLN A 176 10.53 13.70 -22.48
C GLN A 176 10.36 12.56 -21.47
N ALA A 177 10.00 12.88 -20.21
CA ALA A 177 9.69 11.90 -19.20
C ALA A 177 8.47 11.05 -19.59
N TYR A 178 7.39 11.71 -20.00
CA TYR A 178 6.19 11.03 -20.51
C TYR A 178 6.48 10.18 -21.74
N ALA A 179 7.25 10.68 -22.70
CA ALA A 179 7.60 9.94 -23.90
C ALA A 179 8.42 8.68 -23.57
N ALA A 180 9.36 8.76 -22.62
CA ALA A 180 10.15 7.60 -22.17
C ALA A 180 9.27 6.55 -21.50
N THR A 181 8.36 6.97 -20.62
CA THR A 181 7.42 6.07 -19.95
C THR A 181 6.43 5.45 -20.92
N SER A 182 5.93 6.23 -21.88
CA SER A 182 5.04 5.76 -22.92
C SER A 182 5.71 4.68 -23.77
N ARG A 183 6.95 4.91 -24.24
CA ARG A 183 7.74 3.91 -24.97
C ARG A 183 7.93 2.62 -24.18
N SER A 184 8.26 2.74 -22.90
CA SER A 184 8.43 1.62 -21.97
C SER A 184 7.13 0.79 -21.87
N MET A 185 6.00 1.42 -21.56
CA MET A 185 4.70 0.76 -21.44
C MET A 185 4.20 0.19 -22.78
N ALA A 186 4.33 0.93 -23.88
CA ALA A 186 3.92 0.49 -25.21
C ALA A 186 4.77 -0.68 -25.71
N GLY A 187 6.08 -0.67 -25.43
CA GLY A 187 6.99 -1.78 -25.74
C GLY A 187 6.60 -3.05 -25.00
N MET A 188 6.32 -2.95 -23.69
CA MET A 188 5.80 -4.08 -22.91
C MET A 188 4.51 -4.62 -23.50
N ARG A 189 3.53 -3.74 -23.76
CA ARG A 189 2.24 -4.12 -24.32
C ARG A 189 2.37 -4.80 -25.67
N THR A 190 3.25 -4.29 -26.53
CA THR A 190 3.54 -4.88 -27.84
C THR A 190 4.11 -6.28 -27.71
N ALA A 191 5.09 -6.47 -26.82
CA ALA A 191 5.67 -7.79 -26.57
C ALA A 191 4.64 -8.79 -26.04
N MET A 192 3.80 -8.36 -25.09
CA MET A 192 2.76 -9.22 -24.51
C MET A 192 1.64 -9.56 -25.50
N ALA A 193 1.21 -8.59 -26.31
CA ALA A 193 0.27 -8.83 -27.40
C ALA A 193 0.83 -9.83 -28.45
N ALA A 194 2.15 -9.89 -28.60
CA ALA A 194 2.85 -10.88 -29.42
C ALA A 194 3.11 -12.22 -28.69
N GLY A 195 2.62 -12.39 -27.45
CA GLY A 195 2.70 -13.62 -26.67
C GLY A 195 3.90 -13.74 -25.73
N ALA A 196 4.69 -12.67 -25.53
CA ALA A 196 5.77 -12.68 -24.56
C ALA A 196 5.23 -12.79 -23.12
N PRO A 197 5.83 -13.61 -22.25
CA PRO A 197 5.46 -13.64 -20.83
C PRO A 197 5.67 -12.26 -20.17
N PRO A 198 4.80 -11.84 -19.23
CA PRO A 198 4.88 -10.51 -18.61
C PRO A 198 6.25 -10.18 -18.00
N ALA A 199 6.89 -11.15 -17.33
CA ALA A 199 8.23 -10.95 -16.75
C ALA A 199 9.31 -10.70 -17.82
N ALA A 200 9.26 -11.41 -18.95
CA ALA A 200 10.21 -11.21 -20.05
C ALA A 200 9.97 -9.85 -20.75
N ALA A 201 8.71 -9.49 -20.99
CA ALA A 201 8.34 -8.19 -21.53
C ALA A 201 8.80 -7.06 -20.60
N ARG A 202 8.63 -7.22 -19.28
CA ARG A 202 9.13 -6.29 -18.26
C ARG A 202 10.65 -6.14 -18.32
N ASP A 203 11.40 -7.24 -18.27
CA ASP A 203 12.85 -7.17 -18.21
C ASP A 203 13.48 -6.58 -19.48
N GLN A 204 12.81 -6.73 -20.63
CA GLN A 204 13.26 -6.18 -21.91
C GLN A 204 12.83 -4.73 -22.14
N HIS A 205 11.60 -4.37 -21.78
CA HIS A 205 10.99 -3.08 -22.18
C HIS A 205 10.75 -2.12 -21.03
N ALA A 206 10.63 -2.59 -19.78
CA ALA A 206 10.49 -1.74 -18.60
C ALA A 206 11.85 -1.21 -18.15
N VAL A 207 12.53 -0.48 -19.03
CA VAL A 207 13.88 0.05 -18.78
C VAL A 207 13.97 1.45 -19.37
N TYR A 208 14.30 2.44 -18.52
CA TYR A 208 14.70 3.76 -18.97
C TYR A 208 16.17 3.75 -19.38
N THR A 209 16.41 3.99 -20.66
CA THR A 209 17.75 4.04 -21.26
C THR A 209 18.51 5.27 -20.77
N GLU A 210 19.83 5.28 -20.96
CA GLU A 210 20.64 6.49 -20.69
C GLU A 210 20.23 7.67 -21.60
N ALA A 211 19.77 7.40 -22.82
CA ALA A 211 19.22 8.43 -23.69
C ALA A 211 17.93 9.03 -23.12
N ASP A 212 17.05 8.21 -22.55
CA ASP A 212 15.84 8.68 -21.87
C ASP A 212 16.18 9.56 -20.66
N ARG A 213 17.17 9.14 -19.86
CA ARG A 213 17.64 9.89 -18.68
C ARG A 213 18.24 11.24 -19.06
N ALA A 214 19.05 11.26 -20.10
CA ALA A 214 19.64 12.49 -20.62
C ALA A 214 18.57 13.44 -21.19
N ALA A 215 17.62 12.92 -21.97
CA ALA A 215 16.52 13.70 -22.55
C ALA A 215 15.58 14.27 -21.47
N ALA A 216 15.32 13.50 -20.42
CA ALA A 216 14.52 13.95 -19.28
C ALA A 216 15.25 14.99 -18.41
N GLY A 217 16.54 15.26 -18.62
CA GLY A 217 17.31 16.23 -17.83
C GLY A 217 17.68 15.77 -16.42
N GLY A 218 17.62 14.46 -16.13
CA GLY A 218 18.09 13.93 -14.85
C GLY A 218 19.60 14.12 -14.70
N PRO A 219 20.12 14.34 -13.47
CA PRO A 219 21.56 14.49 -13.27
C PRO A 219 22.29 13.23 -13.75
N GLY A 220 23.33 13.44 -14.58
CA GLY A 220 24.30 12.40 -14.92
C GLY A 220 24.94 11.82 -13.65
N PRO A 221 25.51 10.60 -13.69
CA PRO A 221 25.89 9.87 -12.49
C PRO A 221 26.94 10.65 -11.69
N THR A 222 26.55 11.15 -10.52
CA THR A 222 27.48 11.75 -9.55
C THR A 222 27.40 11.07 -8.19
N ARG A 223 28.54 11.11 -7.52
CA ARG A 223 29.02 10.21 -6.47
C ARG A 223 28.30 10.45 -5.13
N ARG A 224 27.95 9.36 -4.42
CA ARG A 224 27.35 9.32 -3.05
C ARG A 224 27.94 10.35 -2.07
N PRO A 225 27.08 11.00 -1.26
CA PRO A 225 27.44 11.42 0.10
C PRO A 225 26.45 10.97 1.21
N ARG A 226 26.88 11.22 2.46
CA ARG A 226 26.43 10.68 3.75
C ARG A 226 25.10 11.22 4.30
N ALA A 227 24.47 10.40 5.14
CA ALA A 227 23.25 10.66 5.91
C ALA A 227 23.34 11.80 6.95
N ALA A 228 22.19 12.46 7.20
CA ALA A 228 21.96 13.36 8.33
C ALA A 228 20.57 13.14 9.00
N ALA A 229 20.50 13.55 10.28
CA ALA A 229 19.53 13.20 11.34
C ALA A 229 18.23 14.07 11.38
N PRO A 230 17.21 13.74 12.23
CA PRO A 230 15.82 14.22 12.09
C PRO A 230 15.42 15.44 12.95
N TRP A 231 14.36 16.16 12.55
CA TRP A 231 13.70 17.24 13.32
C TRP A 231 12.24 16.88 13.72
N ALA A 232 11.89 17.27 14.95
CA ALA A 232 10.65 17.19 15.71
C ALA A 232 9.56 18.28 15.46
N GLY A 233 8.29 17.95 15.78
CA GLY A 233 7.25 18.85 16.37
C GLY A 233 5.96 19.17 15.56
N SER A 234 4.84 18.42 15.75
CA SER A 234 3.50 18.77 16.37
C SER A 234 2.56 19.78 15.65
N ALA A 235 1.21 19.68 15.55
CA ALA A 235 0.12 18.68 15.74
C ALA A 235 -1.26 19.24 15.19
N PRO A 236 -2.25 18.44 14.71
CA PRO A 236 -3.61 18.91 14.31
C PRO A 236 -4.81 18.19 15.03
N ILE A 237 -6.08 18.63 14.79
CA ILE A 237 -7.36 17.98 15.21
C ILE A 237 -8.38 17.96 14.00
N PRO A 238 -9.45 17.12 13.93
CA PRO A 238 -9.41 15.86 13.16
C PRO A 238 -10.60 15.64 12.17
N PRO A 239 -10.46 14.74 11.18
CA PRO A 239 -11.56 14.06 10.51
C PRO A 239 -11.91 12.73 11.21
N VAL A 240 -13.10 12.17 10.94
CA VAL A 240 -13.52 10.86 11.47
C VAL A 240 -12.59 9.78 10.91
N ARG A 241 -11.92 9.10 11.84
CA ARG A 241 -10.65 8.39 11.66
C ARG A 241 -10.94 6.89 11.59
N ALA A 242 -10.38 6.20 10.59
CA ALA A 242 -10.30 4.74 10.64
C ALA A 242 -9.47 4.35 11.86
N SER A 243 -10.04 3.52 12.75
CA SER A 243 -9.38 3.14 13.99
C SER A 243 -8.03 2.51 13.73
N ARG A 244 -6.99 2.95 14.45
CA ARG A 244 -5.59 2.56 14.20
C ARG A 244 -5.09 1.45 15.10
N GLY A 245 -5.95 0.93 15.97
CA GLY A 245 -5.56 -0.09 16.92
C GLY A 245 -4.62 0.43 18.00
N THR A 246 -4.67 1.72 18.31
CA THR A 246 -3.85 2.34 19.36
C THR A 246 -4.70 2.59 20.61
N LYS A 247 -4.05 2.84 21.75
CA LYS A 247 -4.76 3.09 23.01
C LYS A 247 -5.84 4.17 22.91
N ASP A 248 -5.55 5.20 22.11
CA ASP A 248 -6.40 6.38 21.96
C ASP A 248 -7.31 6.30 20.72
N ASP A 249 -7.13 5.27 19.89
CA ASP A 249 -7.91 5.03 18.67
C ASP A 249 -8.03 3.51 18.42
N PRO A 250 -8.73 2.79 19.31
CA PRO A 250 -8.75 1.34 19.35
C PRO A 250 -9.55 0.78 18.17
N PHE A 251 -9.12 -0.36 17.64
CA PHE A 251 -9.90 -1.09 16.63
C PHE A 251 -11.28 -1.48 17.17
N ASP A 252 -12.30 -1.51 16.33
CA ASP A 252 -13.47 -2.35 16.62
C ASP A 252 -13.14 -3.84 16.43
N GLU A 253 -14.03 -4.73 16.82
CA GLU A 253 -13.79 -6.18 16.77
C GLU A 253 -13.54 -6.68 15.33
N THR A 254 -14.19 -6.08 14.34
CA THR A 254 -14.03 -6.44 12.92
C THR A 254 -12.67 -6.00 12.39
N ALA A 255 -12.28 -4.75 12.64
CA ALA A 255 -10.98 -4.18 12.27
C ALA A 255 -9.83 -4.90 12.98
N LEU A 256 -10.03 -5.33 14.23
CA LEU A 256 -9.06 -6.17 14.94
C LEU A 256 -8.83 -7.49 14.21
N LEU A 257 -9.88 -8.23 13.86
CA LEU A 257 -9.74 -9.51 13.16
C LEU A 257 -9.08 -9.36 11.79
N GLN A 258 -9.42 -8.29 11.06
CA GLN A 258 -8.79 -7.97 9.78
C GLN A 258 -7.30 -7.67 9.95
N HIS A 259 -6.93 -6.87 10.94
CA HIS A 259 -5.54 -6.59 11.26
C HIS A 259 -4.75 -7.87 11.60
N LEU A 260 -5.30 -8.76 12.42
CA LEU A 260 -4.63 -10.00 12.80
C LEU A 260 -4.45 -10.97 11.61
N ARG A 261 -5.39 -11.02 10.66
CA ARG A 261 -5.22 -11.76 9.40
C ARG A 261 -4.05 -11.23 8.56
N SER A 262 -3.90 -9.90 8.50
CA SER A 262 -2.76 -9.27 7.82
C SER A 262 -1.42 -9.63 8.48
N VAL A 263 -1.34 -9.61 9.81
CA VAL A 263 -0.14 -10.05 10.56
C VAL A 263 0.16 -11.54 10.35
N LEU A 264 -0.86 -12.39 10.18
CA LEU A 264 -0.62 -13.78 9.81
C LEU A 264 -0.05 -13.89 8.40
N ALA A 265 -0.56 -13.15 7.43
CA ALA A 265 -0.06 -13.18 6.05
C ALA A 265 1.44 -12.77 5.95
N SER A 266 1.94 -11.90 6.82
CA SER A 266 3.33 -11.42 6.79
C SER A 266 4.40 -12.46 7.18
N GLY A 267 4.01 -13.62 7.72
CA GLY A 267 4.96 -14.63 8.20
C GLY A 267 5.60 -14.33 9.57
N SER A 268 5.27 -13.21 10.22
CA SER A 268 5.88 -12.81 11.50
C SER A 268 5.64 -13.84 12.62
N PRO A 269 6.67 -14.18 13.44
CA PRO A 269 6.56 -15.21 14.49
C PRO A 269 5.76 -14.75 15.73
N THR A 270 5.53 -13.45 15.87
CA THR A 270 4.81 -12.77 16.95
C THR A 270 3.99 -11.60 16.38
N LEU A 271 3.14 -10.99 17.21
CA LEU A 271 2.31 -9.85 16.82
C LEU A 271 3.15 -8.62 16.42
N ALA A 272 4.28 -8.41 17.09
CA ALA A 272 5.28 -7.40 16.73
C ALA A 272 6.68 -7.87 17.15
N ASP A 273 7.71 -7.13 16.77
CA ASP A 273 9.11 -7.44 17.11
C ASP A 273 9.30 -7.53 18.63
N VAL A 274 9.56 -8.75 19.12
CA VAL A 274 9.80 -9.05 20.54
C VAL A 274 11.28 -8.82 20.87
N GLY A 275 11.75 -7.59 20.67
CA GLY A 275 13.04 -7.12 21.18
C GLY A 275 12.91 -6.67 22.64
N THR A 276 13.39 -5.46 22.94
CA THR A 276 13.32 -4.78 24.25
C THR A 276 11.89 -4.55 24.78
N TYR A 277 10.86 -4.99 24.05
CA TYR A 277 9.46 -4.59 24.21
C TYR A 277 8.50 -5.76 24.53
N GLY A 278 9.02 -6.92 24.95
CA GLY A 278 8.19 -8.05 25.41
C GLY A 278 7.25 -7.66 26.57
N GLY A 279 5.99 -8.09 26.53
CA GLY A 279 4.99 -7.73 27.55
C GLY A 279 4.37 -6.34 27.39
N ARG A 280 4.77 -5.58 26.37
CA ARG A 280 4.19 -4.26 26.04
C ARG A 280 2.98 -4.42 25.13
N ALA A 281 1.90 -3.71 25.43
CA ALA A 281 0.74 -3.58 24.56
C ALA A 281 1.12 -2.89 23.23
N VAL A 282 0.66 -3.44 22.11
CA VAL A 282 0.94 -2.92 20.76
C VAL A 282 -0.30 -2.79 19.89
N VAL A 283 -1.38 -3.51 20.23
CA VAL A 283 -2.68 -3.38 19.58
C VAL A 283 -3.74 -3.17 20.64
N TRP A 284 -4.61 -2.18 20.46
CA TRP A 284 -5.76 -1.89 21.30
C TRP A 284 -7.04 -2.03 20.49
N ALA A 285 -8.07 -2.58 21.11
CA ALA A 285 -9.35 -2.79 20.47
C ALA A 285 -10.49 -2.68 21.46
N THR A 286 -11.71 -2.59 20.95
CA THR A 286 -12.95 -2.68 21.71
C THR A 286 -13.69 -3.94 21.27
N VAL A 287 -13.79 -4.91 22.17
CA VAL A 287 -14.46 -6.18 21.93
C VAL A 287 -15.73 -6.21 22.76
N ARG A 288 -16.89 -6.34 22.11
CA ARG A 288 -18.22 -6.27 22.76
C ARG A 288 -18.37 -5.07 23.72
N GLY A 289 -17.84 -3.91 23.33
CA GLY A 289 -17.87 -2.69 24.13
C GLY A 289 -16.84 -2.61 25.26
N VAL A 290 -15.97 -3.61 25.43
CA VAL A 290 -14.92 -3.63 26.46
C VAL A 290 -13.56 -3.33 25.83
N PRO A 291 -12.81 -2.33 26.34
CA PRO A 291 -11.45 -2.05 25.91
C PRO A 291 -10.49 -3.19 26.26
N VAL A 292 -9.77 -3.65 25.25
CA VAL A 292 -8.75 -4.70 25.35
C VAL A 292 -7.47 -4.26 24.67
N TYR A 293 -6.36 -4.90 25.04
CA TYR A 293 -5.09 -4.74 24.35
C TYR A 293 -4.34 -6.05 24.24
N LEU A 294 -3.55 -6.19 23.17
CA LEU A 294 -2.68 -7.32 22.89
C LEU A 294 -1.21 -6.89 22.99
N ASN A 295 -0.40 -7.74 23.60
CA ASN A 295 1.02 -7.49 23.75
C ASN A 295 1.83 -8.00 22.55
N ALA A 296 2.98 -7.35 22.31
CA ALA A 296 3.93 -7.67 21.23
C ALA A 296 4.35 -9.15 21.22
N ASP A 297 4.47 -9.75 22.40
CA ASP A 297 4.90 -11.13 22.59
C ASP A 297 3.80 -12.18 22.32
N THR A 298 2.60 -11.74 21.90
CA THR A 298 1.56 -12.63 21.39
C THR A 298 2.09 -13.43 20.22
N LYS A 299 2.08 -14.76 20.35
CA LYS A 299 2.73 -15.68 19.42
C LYS A 299 1.86 -15.94 18.19
N ARG A 300 2.48 -16.09 17.02
CA ARG A 300 1.82 -16.41 15.75
C ARG A 300 0.86 -17.59 15.85
N GLY A 301 1.28 -18.68 16.51
CA GLY A 301 0.42 -19.85 16.71
C GLY A 301 -0.85 -19.59 17.53
N ALA A 302 -0.84 -18.56 18.40
CA ALA A 302 -2.03 -18.14 19.13
C ALA A 302 -2.93 -17.20 18.31
N LEU A 303 -2.32 -16.35 17.47
CA LEU A 303 -3.05 -15.52 16.50
C LEU A 303 -3.77 -16.38 15.46
N GLN A 304 -3.10 -17.43 14.95
CA GLN A 304 -3.70 -18.37 14.00
C GLN A 304 -4.93 -19.05 14.60
N GLN A 305 -4.82 -19.57 15.82
CA GLN A 305 -5.95 -20.19 16.52
C GLN A 305 -7.14 -19.23 16.74
N LEU A 306 -6.89 -17.94 16.94
CA LEU A 306 -7.93 -16.93 17.09
C LEU A 306 -8.66 -16.67 15.77
N VAL A 307 -7.90 -16.50 14.68
CA VAL A 307 -8.44 -16.25 13.35
C VAL A 307 -9.22 -17.46 12.83
N ASP A 308 -8.71 -18.68 13.05
CA ASP A 308 -9.39 -19.92 12.69
C ASP A 308 -10.71 -20.06 13.47
N ALA A 309 -10.68 -19.86 14.79
CA ALA A 309 -11.89 -19.93 15.61
C ALA A 309 -12.94 -18.86 15.23
N ALA A 310 -12.50 -17.69 14.74
CA ALA A 310 -13.40 -16.65 14.25
C ALA A 310 -14.00 -16.97 12.87
N ALA A 311 -13.35 -17.84 12.09
CA ALA A 311 -13.89 -18.32 10.83
C ALA A 311 -15.01 -19.36 11.05
N ASP A 312 -14.94 -20.12 12.15
CA ASP A 312 -15.95 -21.11 12.52
C ASP A 312 -17.22 -20.49 13.16
N GLY A 313 -17.19 -19.21 13.51
CA GLY A 313 -18.32 -18.48 14.07
C GLY A 313 -17.95 -17.39 15.08
N PRO A 314 -18.94 -16.79 15.77
CA PRO A 314 -18.70 -15.76 16.75
C PRO A 314 -17.80 -16.24 17.90
N LEU A 315 -16.78 -15.45 18.23
CA LEU A 315 -15.83 -15.81 19.28
C LEU A 315 -16.48 -15.72 20.67
N PRO A 316 -16.30 -16.73 21.54
CA PRO A 316 -16.86 -16.77 22.88
C PRO A 316 -15.97 -15.99 23.86
N TRP A 317 -15.56 -14.78 23.51
CA TRP A 317 -14.67 -13.95 24.33
C TRP A 317 -15.03 -14.00 25.80
N ASN A 318 -14.03 -14.20 26.67
CA ASN A 318 -14.19 -14.20 28.12
C ASN A 318 -13.02 -13.51 28.82
N VAL A 319 -13.28 -13.07 30.05
CA VAL A 319 -12.24 -12.68 31.01
C VAL A 319 -11.96 -13.81 32.01
N ILE A 320 -10.70 -13.97 32.35
CA ILE A 320 -10.20 -14.95 33.30
C ILE A 320 -9.25 -14.30 34.30
N ALA A 321 -9.11 -14.94 35.46
CA ALA A 321 -8.28 -14.42 36.53
C ALA A 321 -6.79 -14.40 36.14
N ASN A 322 -6.12 -13.29 36.44
CA ASN A 322 -4.67 -13.18 36.38
C ASN A 322 -4.01 -13.84 37.62
N ARG A 323 -2.71 -13.66 37.80
CA ARG A 323 -1.95 -14.29 38.91
C ARG A 323 -2.33 -13.74 40.29
N THR A 324 -2.94 -12.57 40.37
CA THR A 324 -3.39 -11.94 41.63
C THR A 324 -4.89 -12.12 41.86
N GLY A 325 -5.57 -12.92 41.03
CA GLY A 325 -7.00 -13.24 41.16
C GLY A 325 -7.94 -12.24 40.48
N GLN A 326 -7.42 -11.17 39.86
CA GLN A 326 -8.24 -10.17 39.19
C GLN A 326 -8.65 -10.64 37.79
N LEU A 327 -9.93 -10.46 37.44
CA LEU A 327 -10.49 -10.77 36.12
C LEU A 327 -10.12 -9.69 35.09
N ASN A 328 -8.89 -9.73 34.58
CA ASN A 328 -8.44 -8.78 33.55
C ASN A 328 -7.68 -9.42 32.38
N LYS A 329 -7.55 -10.75 32.34
CA LYS A 329 -6.94 -11.43 31.20
C LYS A 329 -8.04 -11.89 30.25
N VAL A 330 -7.92 -11.53 28.97
CA VAL A 330 -8.89 -11.85 27.93
C VAL A 330 -8.48 -13.13 27.20
N THR A 331 -9.47 -13.96 26.90
CA THR A 331 -9.33 -15.16 26.09
C THR A 331 -10.48 -15.27 25.11
N PHE A 332 -10.25 -15.98 24.02
CA PHE A 332 -11.26 -16.29 23.00
C PHE A 332 -11.71 -17.76 23.08
N ARG A 333 -11.35 -18.47 24.15
CA ARG A 333 -11.83 -19.83 24.44
C ARG A 333 -12.49 -19.88 25.82
N SER A 334 -13.66 -20.50 25.88
CA SER A 334 -14.53 -20.55 27.07
C SER A 334 -13.77 -20.88 28.36
N GLY A 335 -13.53 -19.86 29.20
CA GLY A 335 -12.88 -19.97 30.50
C GLY A 335 -11.43 -20.50 30.52
N ARG A 336 -10.77 -20.66 29.37
CA ARG A 336 -9.44 -21.31 29.28
C ARG A 336 -8.36 -20.33 28.81
N ARG A 337 -7.17 -20.43 29.40
CA ARG A 337 -5.97 -19.71 28.90
C ARG A 337 -5.54 -20.27 27.56
N VAL A 338 -5.26 -19.40 26.60
CA VAL A 338 -4.56 -19.75 25.37
C VAL A 338 -3.06 -19.46 25.54
N ARG A 339 -2.22 -20.48 25.38
CA ARG A 339 -0.76 -20.33 25.52
C ARG A 339 -0.23 -19.41 24.43
N GLY A 340 0.62 -18.45 24.81
CA GLY A 340 1.18 -17.48 23.87
C GLY A 340 0.20 -16.39 23.43
N PHE A 341 -1.03 -16.36 23.98
CA PHE A 341 -1.97 -15.26 23.81
C PHE A 341 -1.91 -14.32 25.01
N TYR A 342 -1.54 -13.08 24.75
CA TYR A 342 -1.35 -12.06 25.79
C TYR A 342 -2.28 -10.88 25.50
N CYS A 343 -3.56 -11.09 25.79
CA CYS A 343 -4.60 -10.07 25.69
C CYS A 343 -5.20 -9.79 27.08
N TYR A 344 -5.45 -8.52 27.36
CA TYR A 344 -5.91 -8.06 28.67
C TYR A 344 -6.92 -6.93 28.51
N THR A 345 -7.79 -6.78 29.52
CA THR A 345 -8.65 -5.61 29.64
C THR A 345 -7.90 -4.49 30.35
N SER A 346 -8.26 -3.24 30.04
CA SER A 346 -7.69 -2.07 30.72
C SER A 346 -8.12 -1.97 32.18
N GLU A 347 -9.27 -2.53 32.53
CA GLU A 347 -9.82 -2.54 33.90
C GLU A 347 -10.27 -3.94 34.31
N VAL A 348 -10.33 -4.19 35.62
CA VAL A 348 -10.85 -5.45 36.17
C VAL A 348 -12.34 -5.54 35.86
N GLN A 349 -12.76 -6.67 35.28
CA GLN A 349 -14.12 -6.89 34.84
C GLN A 349 -14.93 -7.72 35.84
N PRO A 350 -16.24 -7.48 35.99
CA PRO A 350 -17.12 -8.34 36.77
C PRO A 350 -17.38 -9.67 36.04
N ALA A 351 -17.65 -10.74 36.80
CA ALA A 351 -17.92 -12.06 36.23
C ALA A 351 -19.20 -12.11 35.36
N ALA A 352 -20.20 -11.29 35.68
CA ALA A 352 -21.43 -11.16 34.89
C ALA A 352 -21.38 -10.04 33.83
N GLY A 353 -20.18 -9.61 33.42
CA GLY A 353 -19.99 -8.51 32.46
C GLY A 353 -20.16 -8.91 30.98
N PRO A 354 -19.98 -7.97 30.03
CA PRO A 354 -20.24 -8.17 28.59
C PRO A 354 -19.39 -9.27 27.93
N LEU A 355 -18.19 -9.50 28.45
CA LEU A 355 -17.34 -10.62 28.03
C LEU A 355 -17.66 -11.92 28.80
N GLY A 356 -18.37 -11.86 29.94
CA GLY A 356 -18.51 -13.00 30.85
C GLY A 356 -17.18 -13.40 31.48
N GLY A 357 -17.20 -13.73 32.77
CA GLY A 357 -16.01 -14.06 33.54
C GLY A 357 -16.08 -15.43 34.15
N VAL A 358 -14.99 -16.19 34.00
CA VAL A 358 -14.80 -17.45 34.72
C VAL A 358 -13.85 -17.17 35.88
N PRO A 359 -14.36 -17.11 37.14
CA PRO A 359 -13.50 -16.94 38.31
C PRO A 359 -12.54 -18.11 38.42
N ALA A 360 -11.38 -17.87 39.04
CA ALA A 360 -10.43 -18.96 39.30
C ALA A 360 -11.14 -20.07 40.11
N ALA A 361 -11.01 -21.32 39.67
CA ALA A 361 -11.33 -22.44 40.55
C ALA A 361 -10.45 -22.27 41.80
N ARG A 362 -11.09 -22.19 42.97
CA ARG A 362 -10.41 -22.09 44.27
C ARG A 362 -9.54 -23.31 44.51
#